data_AF-A0A952DAX0-F1
#
_entry.id   AF-A0A952DAX0-F1
#
_cell.length_a   1.000
_cell.length_b   1.000
_cell.length_c   1.000
_cell.angle_alpha   90.00
_cell.angle_beta   90.00
_cell.angle_gamma   90.00
#
_symmetry.space_group_name_H-M   'P 1'
#
loop_
_entity.id
_entity.type
_entity.pdbx_description
1 polymer ?
#
loop_
_entity_poly.entity_id
_entity_poly.type
_entity_poly.pdbx_seq_one_letter_code
_entity_poly.pdbx_strand_id
1 'polypeptide(L)'
;MTAQRHLPFGTWVRVFLRLFAVQGSYNYEAMIGNGIAFAAEPAFRLLPGGRGGDAYRSAMARHSRYFNAHPYLAALAVGALVRAELDGEAADRVERFRTACCGPLGAAGDRLVWAGWLPFCSALALLAYGLG
;
A
#
# COMPACT_ATOMS: atom_id res chain seq x y z
N MET A 1 -1.75 18.51 19.55
CA MET A 1 -1.12 17.16 19.63
C MET A 1 0.00 17.13 18.62
N THR A 2 1.25 16.96 19.04
CA THR A 2 2.42 16.97 18.15
C THR A 2 2.40 15.75 17.24
N ALA A 3 2.26 15.96 15.93
CA ALA A 3 2.32 14.89 14.94
C ALA A 3 3.64 14.12 15.08
N GLN A 4 3.56 12.83 15.38
CA GLN A 4 4.73 11.95 15.39
C GLN A 4 5.31 11.91 13.97
N ARG A 5 6.48 12.54 13.77
CA ARG A 5 7.10 12.67 12.44
C ARG A 5 7.62 11.34 11.89
N HIS A 6 7.89 10.36 12.76
CA HIS A 6 8.49 9.08 12.36
C HIS A 6 7.76 7.91 13.01
N LEU A 7 7.50 6.87 12.21
CA LEU A 7 7.01 5.60 12.74
C LEU A 7 8.10 4.95 13.60
N PRO A 8 7.75 4.32 14.75
CA PRO A 8 8.67 3.44 15.45
C PRO A 8 9.22 2.38 14.49
N PHE A 9 10.52 2.07 14.58
CA PHE A 9 11.18 1.13 13.68
C PHE A 9 10.45 -0.22 13.60
N GLY A 10 10.02 -0.77 14.75
CA GLY A 10 9.26 -2.02 14.79
C GLY A 10 7.91 -1.94 14.06
N THR A 11 7.25 -0.79 14.04
CA THR A 11 6.02 -0.57 13.27
C THR A 11 6.32 -0.51 11.78
N TRP A 12 7.36 0.23 11.39
CA TRP A 12 7.80 0.32 10.00
C TRP A 12 8.15 -1.06 9.43
N VAL A 13 8.93 -1.87 10.15
CA VAL A 13 9.28 -3.25 9.75
C VAL A 13 8.03 -4.10 9.55
N ARG A 14 7.05 -3.99 10.45
CA ARG A 14 5.78 -4.74 10.31
C ARG A 14 4.99 -4.31 9.07
N VAL A 15 4.89 -3.00 8.80
CA VAL A 15 4.24 -2.49 7.58
C VAL A 15 4.96 -3.03 6.35
N PHE A 16 6.29 -2.92 6.32
CA PHE A 16 7.14 -3.41 5.23
C PHE A 16 6.94 -4.90 4.96
N LEU A 17 7.00 -5.74 6.00
CA LEU A 17 6.82 -7.18 5.84
C LEU A 17 5.40 -7.55 5.37
N ARG A 18 4.37 -6.83 5.82
CA ARG A 18 2.99 -7.08 5.41
C ARG A 18 2.70 -6.66 3.97
N LEU A 19 3.46 -5.72 3.39
CA LEU A 19 3.32 -5.33 1.99
C LEU A 19 3.60 -6.47 1.01
N PHE A 20 4.43 -7.45 1.37
CA PHE A 20 4.64 -8.65 0.56
C PHE A 20 3.36 -9.49 0.38
N ALA A 21 2.38 -9.33 1.27
CA ALA A 21 1.09 -10.00 1.21
C ALA A 21 -0.04 -9.09 0.71
N VAL A 22 0.25 -7.94 0.08
CA VAL A 22 -0.76 -6.94 -0.32
C VAL A 22 -1.80 -7.49 -1.31
N GLN A 23 -1.45 -8.49 -2.12
CA GLN A 23 -2.40 -9.16 -3.02
C GLN A 23 -3.10 -10.38 -2.40
N GLY A 24 -2.75 -10.77 -1.17
CA GLY A 24 -3.24 -12.01 -0.54
C GLY A 24 -4.76 -12.05 -0.31
N SER A 25 -5.41 -10.89 -0.31
CA SER A 25 -6.86 -10.73 -0.17
C SER A 25 -7.51 -10.08 -1.39
N TYR A 26 -6.93 -10.26 -2.58
CA TYR A 26 -7.48 -9.72 -3.82
C TYR A 26 -8.90 -10.25 -4.06
N ASN A 27 -9.81 -9.35 -4.43
CA ASN A 27 -11.19 -9.69 -4.79
C ASN A 27 -11.75 -8.63 -5.75
N TYR A 28 -12.81 -8.95 -6.47
CA TYR A 28 -13.37 -8.05 -7.47
C TYR A 28 -14.06 -6.79 -6.91
N GLU A 29 -14.44 -6.79 -5.63
CA GLU A 29 -15.11 -5.65 -5.00
C GLU A 29 -14.10 -4.58 -4.55
N ALA A 30 -13.04 -5.01 -3.85
CA ALA A 30 -12.06 -4.12 -3.24
C ALA A 30 -10.69 -4.09 -3.96
N MET A 31 -10.45 -5.00 -4.91
CA MET A 31 -9.14 -5.26 -5.51
C MET A 31 -8.10 -5.51 -4.41
N ILE A 32 -7.01 -4.73 -4.34
CA ILE A 32 -5.98 -4.87 -3.30
C ILE A 32 -6.26 -3.99 -2.06
N GLY A 33 -7.44 -3.37 -1.96
CA GLY A 33 -7.82 -2.48 -0.86
C GLY A 33 -7.66 -3.11 0.54
N ASN A 34 -8.18 -4.32 0.72
CA ASN A 34 -8.01 -5.06 1.98
C ASN A 34 -6.54 -5.31 2.34
N GLY A 35 -5.68 -5.53 1.33
CA GLY A 35 -4.24 -5.70 1.53
C GLY A 35 -3.54 -4.40 1.92
N ILE A 36 -3.95 -3.27 1.35
CA ILE A 36 -3.50 -1.92 1.74
C ILE A 36 -3.82 -1.66 3.21
N ALA A 37 -5.07 -1.94 3.62
CA ALA A 37 -5.49 -1.85 5.02
C ALA A 37 -4.67 -2.75 5.93
N PHE A 38 -4.51 -4.03 5.58
CA PHE A 38 -3.73 -4.98 6.38
C PHE A 38 -2.27 -4.55 6.56
N ALA A 39 -1.63 -4.05 5.49
CA ALA A 39 -0.27 -3.55 5.53
C ALA A 39 -0.13 -2.31 6.43
N ALA A 40 -1.08 -1.37 6.34
CA ALA A 40 -1.07 -0.12 7.09
C ALA A 40 -1.53 -0.26 8.57
N GLU A 41 -2.26 -1.32 8.92
CA GLU A 41 -2.85 -1.55 10.25
C GLU A 41 -1.89 -1.34 11.44
N PRO A 42 -0.60 -1.75 11.41
CA PRO A 42 0.32 -1.50 12.53
C PRO A 42 0.53 -0.02 12.81
N ALA A 43 0.53 0.81 11.76
CA ALA A 43 0.69 2.26 11.87
C ALA A 43 -0.60 2.93 12.37
N PHE A 44 -1.77 2.45 11.94
CA PHE A 44 -3.05 2.99 12.43
C PHE A 44 -3.30 2.72 13.92
N ARG A 45 -2.64 1.73 14.52
CA ARG A 45 -2.65 1.56 16.00
C ARG A 45 -2.06 2.74 16.76
N LEU A 46 -1.31 3.62 16.09
CA LEU A 46 -0.73 4.83 16.67
C LEU A 46 -1.68 6.04 16.61
N LEU A 47 -2.83 5.91 15.92
CA LEU A 47 -3.85 6.95 15.90
C LEU A 47 -4.47 7.13 17.30
N PRO A 48 -5.09 8.30 17.58
CA PRO A 48 -5.75 8.55 18.85
C PRO A 48 -6.75 7.44 19.22
N GLY A 49 -6.69 6.97 20.47
CA GLY A 49 -7.53 5.87 20.97
C GLY A 49 -7.02 4.45 20.65
N GLY A 50 -5.93 4.31 19.90
CA GLY A 50 -5.27 3.03 19.65
C GLY A 50 -6.14 2.00 18.90
N ARG A 51 -5.85 0.70 19.08
CA ARG A 51 -6.46 -0.42 18.33
C ARG A 51 -7.98 -0.58 18.50
N GLY A 52 -8.60 0.14 19.43
CA GLY A 52 -10.05 0.14 19.64
C GLY A 52 -10.72 1.49 19.37
N GLY A 53 -9.94 2.54 19.11
CA GLY A 53 -10.45 3.90 18.96
C GLY A 53 -11.18 4.11 17.63
N ASP A 54 -12.04 5.13 17.61
CA ASP A 54 -12.82 5.47 16.41
C ASP A 54 -11.92 5.85 15.24
N ALA A 55 -10.82 6.58 15.48
CA ALA A 55 -9.86 6.93 14.44
C ALA A 55 -9.25 5.68 13.76
N TYR A 56 -8.89 4.66 14.54
CA TYR A 56 -8.40 3.39 14.00
C TYR A 56 -9.47 2.68 13.16
N ARG A 57 -10.70 2.57 13.67
CA ARG A 57 -11.81 1.90 12.96
C ARG A 57 -12.15 2.63 11.66
N SER A 58 -12.22 3.95 11.69
CA SER A 58 -12.49 4.78 10.50
C SER A 58 -11.36 4.68 9.47
N ALA A 59 -10.10 4.71 9.89
CA ALA A 59 -8.97 4.50 8.99
C ALA A 59 -9.03 3.11 8.36
N MET A 60 -9.32 2.06 9.14
CA MET A 60 -9.46 0.71 8.59
C MET A 60 -10.59 0.58 7.60
N ALA A 61 -11.77 1.14 7.90
CA ALA A 61 -12.88 1.15 6.97
C ALA A 61 -12.56 1.88 5.66
N ARG A 62 -11.88 3.03 5.71
CA ARG A 62 -11.45 3.78 4.51
C ARG A 62 -10.47 2.99 3.66
N HIS A 63 -9.42 2.45 4.28
CA HIS A 63 -8.31 1.86 3.54
C HIS A 63 -8.63 0.48 2.98
N SER A 64 -9.66 -0.20 3.51
CA SER A 64 -10.18 -1.46 2.97
C SER A 64 -11.06 -1.31 1.72
N ARG A 65 -11.46 -0.09 1.34
CA ARG A 65 -12.30 0.15 0.14
C ARG A 65 -11.57 -0.22 -1.16
N TYR A 66 -12.25 -0.12 -2.30
CA TYR A 66 -11.64 -0.34 -3.62
C TYR A 66 -10.31 0.41 -3.81
N PHE A 67 -9.24 -0.30 -4.13
CA PHE A 67 -7.98 0.31 -4.58
C PHE A 67 -7.31 -0.61 -5.59
N ASN A 68 -7.07 -0.08 -6.79
CA ASN A 68 -6.45 -0.81 -7.87
C ASN A 68 -5.24 -0.06 -8.38
N ALA A 69 -4.06 -0.59 -8.09
CA ALA A 69 -2.78 -0.10 -8.57
C ALA A 69 -1.83 -1.29 -8.70
N HIS A 70 -0.68 -1.07 -9.32
CA HIS A 70 0.30 -2.12 -9.47
C HIS A 70 0.88 -2.54 -8.10
N PRO A 71 0.88 -3.84 -7.76
CA PRO A 71 1.18 -4.33 -6.42
C PRO A 71 2.59 -3.98 -5.92
N TYR A 72 3.59 -3.95 -6.80
CA TYR A 72 4.95 -3.57 -6.41
C TYR A 72 5.12 -2.07 -6.13
N LEU A 73 4.17 -1.23 -6.56
CA LEU A 73 4.15 0.20 -6.25
C LEU A 73 3.16 0.55 -5.14
N ALA A 74 2.40 -0.43 -4.63
CA ALA A 74 1.44 -0.24 -3.54
C ALA A 74 2.10 0.29 -2.25
N ALA A 75 3.39 -0.01 -2.03
CA ALA A 75 4.16 0.49 -0.89
C ALA A 75 4.21 2.03 -0.82
N LEU A 76 4.29 2.70 -1.98
CA LEU A 76 4.30 4.17 -2.05
C LEU A 76 2.96 4.76 -1.58
N ALA A 77 1.85 4.16 -2.02
CA ALA A 77 0.53 4.56 -1.58
C ALA A 77 0.35 4.32 -0.08
N VAL A 78 0.72 3.14 0.44
CA VAL A 78 0.61 2.83 1.88
C VAL A 78 1.38 3.85 2.72
N GLY A 79 2.64 4.16 2.36
CA GLY A 79 3.45 5.13 3.08
C GLY A 79 2.81 6.53 3.12
N ALA A 80 2.35 7.01 1.96
CA ALA A 80 1.72 8.33 1.86
C ALA A 80 0.37 8.41 2.59
N LEU A 81 -0.45 7.36 2.51
CA LEU A 81 -1.75 7.29 3.18
C LEU A 81 -1.60 7.19 4.71
N VAL A 82 -0.66 6.35 5.18
CA VAL A 82 -0.32 6.29 6.62
C VAL A 82 0.14 7.65 7.12
N ARG A 83 0.98 8.35 6.35
CA ARG A 83 1.44 9.68 6.71
C ARG A 83 0.27 10.67 6.83
N ALA A 84 -0.62 10.70 5.85
CA ALA A 84 -1.78 11.59 5.85
C ALA A 84 -2.71 11.33 7.05
N GLU A 85 -2.97 10.07 7.40
CA GLU A 85 -3.78 9.71 8.58
C GLU A 85 -3.11 10.16 9.89
N LEU A 86 -1.79 9.98 10.03
CA LEU A 86 -1.05 10.38 11.23
C LEU A 86 -0.91 11.90 11.38
N ASP A 87 -0.88 12.62 10.26
CA ASP A 87 -0.92 14.08 10.24
C ASP A 87 -2.32 14.65 10.51
N GLY A 88 -3.34 13.79 10.62
CA GLY A 88 -4.71 14.18 10.94
C GLY A 88 -5.42 14.87 9.76
N GLU A 89 -5.01 14.54 8.53
CA GLU A 89 -5.64 15.06 7.32
C GLU A 89 -7.13 14.70 7.27
N ALA A 90 -7.93 15.59 6.68
CA ALA A 90 -9.36 15.38 6.56
C ALA A 90 -9.67 14.09 5.77
N ALA A 91 -10.65 13.31 6.24
CA ALA A 91 -10.93 11.98 5.70
C ALA A 91 -11.26 11.99 4.20
N ASP A 92 -11.97 13.04 3.74
CA ASP A 92 -12.30 13.25 2.34
C ASP A 92 -11.04 13.52 1.49
N ARG A 93 -10.06 14.25 2.04
CA ARG A 93 -8.77 14.50 1.39
C ARG A 93 -7.96 13.22 1.26
N VAL A 94 -7.90 12.40 2.33
CA VAL A 94 -7.23 11.09 2.30
C VAL A 94 -7.87 10.17 1.26
N GLU A 95 -9.20 10.12 1.19
CA GLU A 95 -9.93 9.28 0.24
C GLU A 95 -9.74 9.74 -1.21
N ARG A 96 -9.79 11.06 -1.46
CA ARG A 96 -9.47 11.62 -2.79
C ARG A 96 -8.05 11.30 -3.22
N PHE A 97 -7.08 11.49 -2.32
CA PHE A 97 -5.68 11.17 -2.59
C PHE A 97 -5.49 9.68 -2.90
N ARG A 98 -6.12 8.80 -2.12
CA ARG A 98 -6.10 7.36 -2.33
C ARG A 98 -6.61 6.97 -3.72
N THR A 99 -7.75 7.50 -4.14
CA THR A 99 -8.31 7.25 -5.48
C THR A 99 -7.38 7.81 -6.57
N ALA A 100 -6.82 8.99 -6.36
CA ALA A 100 -5.88 9.60 -7.31
C ALA A 100 -4.59 8.78 -7.50
N CYS A 101 -4.15 8.02 -6.49
CA CYS A 101 -2.98 7.15 -6.61
C CYS A 101 -3.19 5.95 -7.55
N CYS A 102 -4.43 5.46 -7.69
CA CYS A 102 -4.72 4.22 -8.45
C CYS A 102 -4.21 4.28 -9.90
N GLY A 103 -4.58 5.35 -10.64
CA GLY A 103 -4.25 5.49 -12.06
C GLY A 103 -2.74 5.55 -12.34
N PRO A 104 -2.00 6.53 -11.75
CA PRO A 104 -0.58 6.68 -11.99
C PRO A 104 0.25 5.48 -11.52
N LEU A 105 -0.03 4.94 -10.33
CA LEU A 105 0.72 3.79 -9.81
C LEU A 105 0.40 2.49 -10.57
N GLY A 106 -0.84 2.32 -11.04
CA GLY A 106 -1.22 1.26 -11.96
C GLY A 106 -0.42 1.35 -13.26
N ALA A 107 -0.64 2.42 -14.02
CA ALA A 107 -0.04 2.58 -15.35
C ALA A 107 1.49 2.57 -15.34
N ALA A 108 2.12 3.20 -14.33
CA ALA A 108 3.58 3.18 -14.21
C ALA A 108 4.11 1.79 -13.87
N GLY A 109 3.48 1.09 -12.92
CA GLY A 109 3.91 -0.23 -12.52
C GLY A 109 3.73 -1.26 -13.63
N ASP A 110 2.61 -1.22 -14.36
CA ASP A 110 2.35 -2.12 -15.49
C ASP A 110 3.42 -1.96 -16.58
N ARG A 111 3.80 -0.73 -16.91
CA ARG A 111 4.85 -0.46 -17.90
C ARG A 111 6.23 -0.91 -17.43
N LEU A 112 6.59 -0.56 -16.19
CA LEU A 112 7.92 -0.83 -15.65
C LEU A 112 8.14 -2.32 -15.41
N VAL A 113 7.15 -2.99 -14.81
CA VAL A 113 7.30 -4.35 -14.30
C VAL A 113 6.79 -5.35 -15.33
N TRP A 114 5.52 -5.26 -15.72
CA TRP A 114 4.91 -6.28 -16.56
C TRP A 114 5.34 -6.18 -18.02
N ALA A 115 5.44 -4.97 -18.57
CA ALA A 115 5.86 -4.77 -19.95
C ALA A 115 7.39 -4.67 -20.12
N GLY A 116 8.12 -4.26 -19.07
CA GLY A 116 9.56 -4.03 -19.12
C GLY A 116 10.37 -5.13 -18.43
N TRP A 117 10.37 -5.09 -17.10
CA TRP A 117 11.28 -5.89 -16.26
C TRP A 117 11.05 -7.40 -16.40
N LEU A 118 9.80 -7.86 -16.33
CA LEU A 118 9.47 -9.28 -16.39
C LEU A 118 9.85 -9.91 -17.74
N PRO A 119 9.52 -9.32 -18.91
CA PRO A 119 9.99 -9.81 -20.20
C PRO A 119 11.51 -9.80 -20.32
N PHE A 120 12.17 -8.74 -19.86
CA PHE A 120 13.63 -8.63 -19.88
C PHE A 120 14.30 -9.75 -19.07
N CYS A 121 13.87 -9.96 -17.82
CA CYS A 121 14.39 -11.02 -16.98
C CYS A 121 14.09 -12.41 -17.55
N SER A 122 12.89 -12.62 -18.10
CA SER A 122 12.52 -13.88 -18.75
C SER A 122 13.43 -14.17 -19.95
N ALA A 123 13.68 -13.18 -20.80
CA ALA A 123 14.55 -13.33 -21.96
C ALA A 123 16.00 -13.64 -21.54
N LEU A 124 16.53 -12.91 -20.56
CA LEU A 124 17.87 -13.14 -20.03
C LEU A 124 18.01 -14.55 -19.43
N ALA A 125 17.02 -15.02 -18.67
CA ALA A 125 17.02 -16.35 -18.09
C ALA A 125 16.99 -17.44 -19.16
N LEU A 126 16.18 -17.28 -20.20
CA LEU A 126 16.12 -18.22 -21.33
C LEU A 126 17.43 -18.24 -22.12
N LEU A 127 18.06 -17.08 -22.33
CA LEU A 127 19.37 -16.99 -22.98
C LEU A 127 20.46 -17.68 -22.16
N ALA A 128 20.51 -17.43 -20.85
CA ALA A 128 21.46 -18.08 -19.95
C ALA A 128 21.28 -19.60 -19.98
N TYR A 129 20.04 -20.09 -19.84
CA TYR A 129 19.73 -21.51 -19.94
C TYR A 129 20.13 -22.12 -21.29
N GLY A 130 19.94 -21.38 -22.39
CA GLY A 130 20.33 -21.83 -23.73
C GLY A 130 21.83 -21.90 -23.97
N LEU A 131 22.63 -21.16 -23.19
CA LEU A 131 24.09 -21.12 -23.31
C LEU A 131 24.81 -22.16 -22.42
N GLY A 132 24.10 -22.80 -21.47
CA GLY A 132 24.62 -23.83 -20.57
C GLY A 132 24.99 -23.29 -19.21
#